data_AF-A0A928DIE9-F1
#
_entry.id   AF-A0A928DIE9-F1
#
_cell.length_a   1.000
_cell.length_b   1.000
_cell.length_c   1.000
_cell.angle_alpha   90.00
_cell.angle_beta   90.00
_cell.angle_gamma   90.00
#
_symmetry.space_group_name_H-M   'P 1'
#
loop_
_entity.id
_entity.type
_entity.pdbx_description
1 polymer ?
#
loop_
_entity_poly.entity_id
_entity_poly.type
_entity_poly.pdbx_seq_one_letter_code
_entity_poly.pdbx_strand_id
1 'polypeptide(L)'
;MENKKYRVNTIIRRFVLQNSGRWTNYGNALSGDERKLLEYARLKGYVVCGNDAVRGSKLGEHFRVVKYFTTNSLLKKQKAEEKEQALRLEKCLKSERLNRFTTISDIGCIVVDDVKYSNFYGVGENIVDVCSCDFEEFKKSEIITRRQIFNIKEFISVIKFDSLKSIKVSHFDCDDSLGSTTIDNVCGFCIWKRKMKVFVQK
;
A
#
# COMPACT_ATOMS: atom_id res chain seq x y z
N MET A 1 -13.29 -14.69 6.52
CA MET A 1 -12.25 -15.63 6.02
C MET A 1 -12.17 -16.79 6.99
N GLU A 2 -12.21 -18.03 6.50
CA GLU A 2 -12.12 -19.23 7.35
C GLU A 2 -10.72 -19.38 7.97
N ASN A 3 -10.64 -19.92 9.20
CA ASN A 3 -9.38 -20.08 9.91
C ASN A 3 -8.60 -21.31 9.43
N LYS A 4 -7.93 -21.18 8.28
CA LYS A 4 -7.07 -22.22 7.70
C LYS A 4 -5.77 -22.40 8.48
N LYS A 5 -5.29 -23.64 8.54
CA LYS A 5 -4.00 -24.03 9.13
C LYS A 5 -3.01 -24.36 8.01
N TYR A 6 -1.90 -23.64 7.93
CA TYR A 6 -0.86 -23.82 6.93
C TYR A 6 0.32 -24.57 7.56
N ARG A 7 0.55 -25.81 7.12
CA ARG A 7 1.62 -26.67 7.65
C ARG A 7 2.90 -26.53 6.82
N VAL A 8 4.05 -26.78 7.43
CA VAL A 8 5.34 -26.78 6.74
C VAL A 8 5.29 -27.71 5.52
N ASN A 9 5.92 -27.30 4.42
CA ASN A 9 5.93 -27.93 3.10
C ASN A 9 4.59 -27.98 2.37
N THR A 10 3.53 -27.34 2.89
CA THR A 10 2.28 -27.20 2.15
C THR A 10 2.50 -26.34 0.90
N ILE A 11 2.10 -26.84 -0.26
CA ILE A 11 2.16 -26.13 -1.54
C ILE A 11 0.77 -25.53 -1.83
N ILE A 12 0.75 -24.23 -2.11
CA ILE A 12 -0.46 -23.48 -2.39
C ILE A 12 -0.31 -22.88 -3.78
N ARG A 13 -1.10 -23.38 -4.74
CA ARG A 13 -1.06 -22.91 -6.14
C ARG A 13 -1.63 -21.51 -6.25
N ARG A 14 -1.02 -20.68 -7.09
CA ARG A 14 -1.50 -19.31 -7.37
C ARG A 14 -2.55 -19.28 -8.47
N PHE A 15 -2.42 -20.20 -9.44
CA PHE A 15 -3.28 -20.27 -10.60
C PHE A 15 -3.85 -21.68 -10.75
N VAL A 16 -5.05 -21.74 -11.32
CA VAL A 16 -5.73 -22.97 -11.71
C VAL A 16 -6.18 -22.85 -13.16
N LEU A 17 -6.33 -23.98 -13.83
CA LEU A 17 -6.97 -24.02 -15.15
C LEU A 17 -8.44 -23.65 -15.00
N GLN A 18 -8.92 -22.76 -15.85
CA GLN A 18 -10.33 -22.34 -15.89
C GLN A 18 -10.94 -22.86 -17.21
N ASN A 19 -11.78 -23.90 -17.09
CA ASN A 19 -12.57 -24.62 -18.10
C ASN A 19 -11.99 -24.90 -19.51
N SER A 20 -12.31 -26.12 -19.96
CA SER A 20 -11.88 -26.78 -21.19
C SER A 20 -12.67 -26.29 -22.42
N GLY A 21 -12.11 -25.34 -23.16
CA GLY A 21 -12.51 -24.99 -24.53
C GLY A 21 -11.30 -25.03 -25.48
N ARG A 22 -11.47 -24.59 -26.74
CA ARG A 22 -10.38 -24.48 -27.74
C ARG A 22 -9.19 -23.62 -27.27
N TRP A 23 -9.38 -22.80 -26.23
CA TRP A 23 -8.35 -21.98 -25.59
C TRP A 23 -8.41 -22.18 -24.08
N THR A 24 -7.30 -22.62 -23.47
CA THR A 24 -7.20 -22.78 -22.00
C THR A 24 -6.87 -21.42 -21.37
N ASN A 25 -7.74 -20.94 -20.48
CA ASN A 25 -7.50 -19.71 -19.73
C ASN A 25 -7.06 -20.03 -18.29
N TYR A 26 -6.26 -19.13 -17.70
CA TYR A 26 -5.78 -19.25 -16.32
C TYR A 26 -6.65 -18.41 -15.37
N GLY A 27 -7.18 -19.05 -14.34
CA GLY A 27 -7.89 -18.40 -13.24
C GLY A 27 -7.00 -18.23 -12.01
N ASN A 28 -7.34 -17.27 -11.14
CA ASN A 28 -6.74 -17.19 -9.81
C ASN A 28 -7.23 -18.37 -8.95
N ALA A 29 -6.32 -19.14 -8.38
CA ALA A 29 -6.64 -20.25 -7.47
C ALA A 29 -7.02 -19.77 -6.06
N LEU A 30 -6.68 -18.52 -5.75
CA LEU A 30 -6.79 -17.93 -4.43
C LEU A 30 -7.78 -16.79 -4.46
N SER A 31 -8.60 -16.69 -3.41
CA SER A 31 -9.36 -15.48 -3.15
C SER A 31 -8.42 -14.28 -2.97
N GLY A 32 -8.92 -13.07 -3.26
CA GLY A 32 -8.13 -11.84 -3.13
C GLY A 32 -7.53 -11.66 -1.72
N ASP A 33 -8.29 -12.03 -0.69
CA ASP A 33 -7.86 -11.91 0.71
C ASP A 33 -6.83 -12.99 1.09
N GLU A 34 -7.01 -14.22 0.64
CA GLU A 34 -6.04 -15.30 0.88
C GLU A 34 -4.71 -15.01 0.18
N ARG A 35 -4.76 -14.48 -1.04
CA ARG A 35 -3.55 -13.99 -1.74
C ARG A 35 -2.89 -12.84 -0.97
N LYS A 36 -3.67 -11.92 -0.39
CA LYS A 36 -3.10 -10.82 0.42
C LYS A 36 -2.35 -11.36 1.64
N LEU A 37 -2.97 -12.30 2.35
CA LEU A 37 -2.40 -12.96 3.51
C LEU A 37 -1.11 -13.70 3.19
N LEU A 38 -1.08 -14.48 2.10
CA LEU A 38 0.10 -15.26 1.71
C LEU A 38 1.28 -14.39 1.26
N GLU A 39 1.01 -13.23 0.67
CA GLU A 39 2.06 -12.25 0.40
C GLU A 39 2.61 -11.65 1.70
N TYR A 40 1.75 -11.30 2.67
CA TYR A 40 2.21 -10.89 4.00
C TYR A 40 3.04 -11.99 4.68
N ALA A 41 2.60 -13.25 4.57
CA ALA A 41 3.34 -14.42 5.04
C ALA A 41 4.73 -14.52 4.38
N ARG A 42 4.84 -14.20 3.09
CA ARG A 42 6.10 -14.24 2.34
C ARG A 42 7.10 -13.24 2.89
N LEU A 43 6.64 -12.02 3.13
CA LEU A 43 7.46 -10.92 3.66
C LEU A 43 7.99 -11.21 5.06
N LYS A 44 7.23 -11.97 5.85
CA LYS A 44 7.62 -12.39 7.20
C LYS A 44 8.35 -13.74 7.22
N GLY A 45 8.66 -14.31 6.05
CA GLY A 45 9.41 -15.56 5.92
C GLY A 45 8.65 -16.81 6.38
N TYR A 46 7.31 -16.80 6.33
CA TYR A 46 6.47 -17.99 6.58
C TYR A 46 6.23 -18.80 5.31
N VAL A 47 6.31 -18.17 4.14
CA VAL A 47 6.21 -18.83 2.83
C VAL A 47 7.30 -18.34 1.88
N VAL A 48 7.66 -19.16 0.90
CA VAL A 48 8.54 -18.81 -0.23
C VAL A 48 7.81 -19.01 -1.55
N CYS A 49 8.16 -18.24 -2.57
CA CYS A 49 7.63 -18.43 -3.91
C CYS A 49 8.47 -19.48 -4.66
N GLY A 50 7.79 -20.32 -5.43
CA GLY A 50 8.42 -21.26 -6.34
C GLY A 50 7.66 -21.34 -7.66
N ASN A 51 8.33 -21.88 -8.69
CA ASN A 51 7.71 -22.26 -9.95
C ASN A 51 8.28 -23.62 -10.35
N ASP A 52 7.42 -24.63 -10.45
CA ASP A 52 7.77 -26.00 -10.85
C ASP A 52 7.32 -26.34 -12.29
N ALA A 53 6.81 -25.36 -13.04
CA ALA A 53 6.49 -25.53 -14.44
C ALA A 53 7.70 -25.25 -15.34
N VAL A 54 7.62 -25.76 -16.59
CA VAL A 54 8.60 -25.46 -17.64
C VAL A 54 8.72 -23.94 -17.80
N ARG A 55 9.95 -23.47 -18.01
CA ARG A 55 10.40 -22.06 -17.97
C ARG A 55 9.30 -21.07 -18.39
N GLY A 56 8.85 -20.23 -17.45
CA GLY A 56 7.93 -19.13 -17.71
C GLY A 56 6.43 -19.46 -17.64
N SER A 57 6.03 -20.71 -17.39
CA SER A 57 4.62 -21.06 -17.28
C SER A 57 4.02 -20.62 -15.93
N LYS A 58 2.84 -19.99 -15.99
CA LYS A 58 2.10 -19.47 -14.82
C LYS A 58 1.52 -20.58 -13.94
N LEU A 59 1.25 -21.77 -14.49
CA LEU A 59 0.63 -22.88 -13.75
C LEU A 59 1.51 -23.44 -12.64
N GLY A 60 2.84 -23.31 -12.77
CA GLY A 60 3.76 -23.79 -11.75
C GLY A 60 3.93 -22.85 -10.57
N GLU A 61 3.42 -21.61 -10.67
CA GLU A 61 3.61 -20.63 -9.61
C GLU A 61 2.87 -21.01 -8.32
N HIS A 62 3.62 -21.09 -7.22
CA HIS A 62 3.11 -21.50 -5.92
C HIS A 62 3.76 -20.75 -4.76
N PHE A 63 3.05 -20.74 -3.63
CA PHE A 63 3.62 -20.48 -2.31
C PHE A 63 3.94 -21.82 -1.65
N ARG A 64 5.14 -21.97 -1.11
CA ARG A 64 5.54 -23.10 -0.27
C ARG A 64 5.67 -22.62 1.16
N VAL A 65 4.94 -23.25 2.06
CA VAL A 65 4.98 -22.92 3.49
C VAL A 65 6.28 -23.44 4.10
N VAL A 66 7.08 -22.55 4.67
CA VAL A 66 8.34 -22.90 5.34
C VAL A 66 8.23 -22.84 6.87
N LYS A 67 7.21 -22.16 7.40
CA LYS A 67 6.89 -22.12 8.83
C LYS A 67 5.40 -22.29 9.03
N TYR A 68 5.00 -22.99 10.08
CA TYR A 68 3.57 -23.15 10.42
C TYR A 68 2.92 -21.79 10.74
N PHE A 69 1.70 -21.57 10.26
CA PHE A 69 0.86 -20.45 10.67
C PHE A 69 -0.63 -20.76 10.47
N THR A 70 -1.48 -19.98 11.13
CA THR A 70 -2.93 -19.97 10.88
C THR A 70 -3.37 -18.65 10.29
N THR A 71 -4.49 -18.64 9.56
CA THR A 71 -5.09 -17.40 9.06
C THR A 71 -5.27 -16.38 10.18
N ASN A 72 -5.85 -16.80 11.32
CA ASN A 72 -6.12 -15.91 12.44
C ASN A 72 -4.84 -15.36 13.08
N SER A 73 -3.82 -16.19 13.29
CA SER A 73 -2.56 -15.73 13.88
C SER A 73 -1.86 -14.68 13.02
N LEU A 74 -1.87 -14.89 11.70
CA LEU A 74 -1.15 -14.02 10.78
C LEU A 74 -1.91 -12.71 10.55
N LEU A 75 -3.25 -12.76 10.47
CA LEU A 75 -4.10 -11.56 10.42
C LEU A 75 -3.99 -10.70 11.69
N LYS A 76 -3.95 -11.33 12.87
CA LYS A 76 -3.76 -10.58 14.13
C LYS A 76 -2.41 -9.85 14.12
N LYS A 77 -1.35 -10.52 13.67
CA LYS A 77 -0.02 -9.91 13.55
C LYS A 77 0.00 -8.76 12.54
N GLN A 78 -0.63 -8.96 11.38
CA GLN A 78 -0.77 -7.91 10.37
C GLN A 78 -1.48 -6.68 10.93
N LYS A 79 -2.66 -6.85 11.55
CA LYS A 79 -3.42 -5.73 12.14
C LYS A 79 -2.67 -5.02 13.26
N ALA A 80 -1.90 -5.75 14.07
CA ALA A 80 -1.09 -5.17 15.13
C ALA A 80 0.05 -4.31 14.56
N GLU A 81 0.74 -4.79 13.53
CA GLU A 81 1.77 -4.02 12.83
C GLU A 81 1.19 -2.80 12.11
N GLU A 82 0.01 -2.92 11.45
CA GLU A 82 -0.70 -1.79 10.85
C GLU A 82 -1.04 -0.71 11.90
N LYS A 83 -1.53 -1.13 13.07
CA LYS A 83 -1.83 -0.21 14.18
C LYS A 83 -0.57 0.43 14.76
N GLU A 84 0.50 -0.33 14.92
CA GLU A 84 1.77 0.18 15.43
C GLU A 84 2.39 1.18 14.46
N GLN A 85 2.34 0.92 13.15
CA GLN A 85 2.80 1.85 12.13
C GLN A 85 1.98 3.13 12.10
N ALA A 86 0.65 3.04 12.20
CA ALA A 86 -0.22 4.20 12.30
C ALA A 86 0.13 5.05 13.54
N LEU A 87 0.32 4.41 14.70
CA LEU A 87 0.73 5.08 15.94
C LEU A 87 2.13 5.69 15.85
N ARG A 88 3.10 5.01 15.22
CA ARG A 88 4.44 5.57 14.97
C ARG A 88 4.34 6.79 14.08
N LEU A 89 3.51 6.75 13.04
CA LEU A 89 3.32 7.90 12.15
C LEU A 89 2.65 9.08 12.85
N GLU A 90 1.65 8.83 13.68
CA GLU A 90 1.02 9.86 14.51
C GLU A 90 2.00 10.47 15.51
N LYS A 91 2.88 9.65 16.12
CA LYS A 91 3.89 10.12 17.07
C LYS A 91 5.04 10.86 16.41
N CYS A 92 5.52 10.40 15.25
CA CYS A 92 6.62 11.01 14.51
C CYS A 92 6.23 12.38 13.94
N LEU A 93 4.95 12.61 13.68
CA LEU A 93 4.46 13.80 12.99
C LEU A 93 3.19 14.33 13.68
N LYS A 94 3.37 14.95 14.87
CA LYS A 94 2.31 15.70 15.54
C LYS A 94 1.79 16.77 14.59
N SER A 95 0.51 16.67 14.26
CA SER A 95 -0.10 17.60 13.32
C SER A 95 -1.59 17.71 13.56
N GLU A 96 -2.16 18.89 13.38
CA GLU A 96 -3.58 19.14 13.53
C GLU A 96 -4.26 19.17 12.15
N ARG A 97 -5.35 18.43 11.96
CA ARG A 97 -6.02 18.37 10.66
C ARG A 97 -6.81 19.66 10.40
N LEU A 98 -6.40 20.42 9.39
CA LEU A 98 -7.06 21.64 8.95
C LEU A 98 -8.19 21.36 7.95
N ASN A 99 -7.93 20.48 6.98
CA ASN A 99 -8.86 20.22 5.89
C ASN A 99 -8.80 18.75 5.44
N ARG A 100 -9.86 18.29 4.78
CA ARG A 100 -9.96 16.99 4.12
C ARG A 100 -10.73 17.13 2.82
N PHE A 101 -10.19 16.55 1.74
CA PHE A 101 -10.91 16.39 0.48
C PHE A 101 -10.62 15.02 -0.13
N THR A 102 -11.40 14.63 -1.14
CA THR A 102 -11.25 13.37 -1.86
C THR A 102 -10.83 13.60 -3.30
N THR A 103 -10.10 12.64 -3.86
CA THR A 103 -9.80 12.58 -5.29
C THR A 103 -10.44 11.33 -5.88
N ILE A 104 -10.89 11.43 -7.12
CA ILE A 104 -11.50 10.32 -7.85
C ILE A 104 -10.42 9.75 -8.75
N SER A 105 -10.27 8.42 -8.70
CA SER A 105 -9.28 7.72 -9.50
C SER A 105 -9.72 6.30 -9.80
N ASP A 106 -9.69 5.95 -11.08
CA ASP A 106 -10.06 4.63 -11.57
C ASP A 106 -8.96 3.59 -11.27
N ILE A 107 -7.71 4.04 -11.16
CA ILE A 107 -6.52 3.17 -11.02
C ILE A 107 -5.94 3.21 -9.59
N GLY A 108 -6.52 4.03 -8.70
CA GLY A 108 -6.02 4.22 -7.34
C GLY A 108 -4.67 4.94 -7.36
N CYS A 109 -4.69 6.21 -7.74
CA CYS A 109 -3.51 7.07 -7.74
C CYS A 109 -3.86 8.51 -7.36
N ILE A 110 -2.86 9.26 -6.91
CA ILE A 110 -2.95 10.69 -6.55
C ILE A 110 -1.89 11.41 -7.36
N VAL A 111 -2.27 12.50 -8.02
CA VAL A 111 -1.37 13.35 -8.81
C VAL A 111 -1.02 14.59 -7.99
N VAL A 112 0.27 14.84 -7.82
CA VAL A 112 0.81 16.00 -7.11
C VAL A 112 1.84 16.67 -8.00
N ASP A 113 1.65 17.93 -8.36
CA ASP A 113 2.51 18.69 -9.29
C ASP A 113 2.82 17.89 -10.57
N ASP A 114 1.77 17.36 -11.20
CA ASP A 114 1.83 16.51 -12.40
C ASP A 114 2.57 15.17 -12.24
N VAL A 115 3.07 14.87 -11.03
CA VAL A 115 3.69 13.59 -10.69
C VAL A 115 2.63 12.60 -10.22
N LYS A 116 2.49 11.50 -10.94
CA LYS A 116 1.52 10.43 -10.64
C LYS A 116 2.06 9.44 -9.60
N TYR A 117 1.49 9.46 -8.40
CA TYR A 117 1.74 8.46 -7.35
C TYR A 117 0.67 7.37 -7.44
N SER A 118 1.03 6.19 -7.96
CA SER A 118 0.09 5.13 -8.34
C SER A 118 0.27 3.81 -7.60
N ASN A 119 -0.53 2.80 -7.96
CA ASN A 119 -0.59 1.46 -7.39
C ASN A 119 -1.17 1.39 -5.98
N PHE A 120 -2.17 2.21 -5.67
CA PHE A 120 -2.89 2.07 -4.41
C PHE A 120 -3.86 0.87 -4.50
N TYR A 121 -3.56 -0.20 -3.76
CA TYR A 121 -4.42 -1.37 -3.67
C TYR A 121 -5.53 -1.19 -2.61
N GLY A 122 -6.81 -1.37 -2.98
CA GLY A 122 -7.95 -1.34 -2.05
C GLY A 122 -9.24 -0.80 -2.69
N VAL A 123 -10.38 -1.02 -2.03
CA VAL A 123 -11.68 -0.40 -2.39
C VAL A 123 -11.85 0.86 -1.53
N GLY A 124 -12.41 1.95 -2.10
CA GLY A 124 -12.67 3.21 -1.39
C GLY A 124 -12.16 4.45 -2.14
N GLU A 125 -12.52 5.65 -1.71
CA GLU A 125 -12.07 6.90 -2.33
C GLU A 125 -10.62 7.23 -1.94
N ASN A 126 -9.93 8.00 -2.79
CA ASN A 126 -8.66 8.59 -2.39
C ASN A 126 -8.96 9.78 -1.48
N ILE A 127 -8.29 9.85 -0.33
CA ILE A 127 -8.49 10.90 0.67
C ILE A 127 -7.20 11.69 0.83
N VAL A 128 -7.30 13.01 0.85
CA VAL A 128 -6.20 13.93 1.14
C VAL A 128 -6.55 14.70 2.41
N ASP A 129 -5.73 14.53 3.45
CA ASP A 129 -5.79 15.28 4.69
C ASP A 129 -4.73 16.39 4.68
N VAL A 130 -5.11 17.64 4.90
CA VAL A 130 -4.18 18.76 5.08
C VAL A 130 -4.04 19.01 6.57
N CYS A 131 -2.81 18.95 7.08
CA CYS A 131 -2.52 19.03 8.50
C CYS A 131 -1.45 20.08 8.80
N SER A 132 -1.68 20.93 9.79
CA SER A 132 -0.70 21.90 10.26
C SER A 132 0.33 21.24 11.17
N CYS A 133 1.59 21.65 11.05
CA CYS A 133 2.71 21.19 11.88
C CYS A 133 3.76 22.30 12.03
N ASP A 134 4.68 22.09 12.98
CA ASP A 134 5.89 22.90 13.08
C ASP A 134 6.92 22.42 12.04
N PHE A 135 7.44 23.34 11.21
CA PHE A 135 8.35 23.02 10.10
C PHE A 135 9.70 22.47 10.60
N GLU A 136 10.23 22.99 11.69
CA GLU A 136 11.51 22.57 12.26
C GLU A 136 11.40 21.19 12.91
N GLU A 137 10.30 20.93 13.63
CA GLU A 137 10.00 19.58 14.14
C GLU A 137 9.77 18.59 12.99
N PHE A 138 9.06 19.01 11.94
CA PHE A 138 8.84 18.17 10.76
C PHE A 138 10.15 17.80 10.07
N LYS A 139 11.07 18.75 9.89
CA LYS A 139 12.42 18.47 9.35
C LYS A 139 13.19 17.48 10.21
N LYS A 140 13.19 17.67 11.53
CA LYS A 140 13.92 16.83 12.51
C LYS A 140 13.28 15.47 12.75
N SER A 141 12.01 15.27 12.40
CA SER A 141 11.31 13.98 12.56
C SER A 141 12.06 12.84 11.86
N GLU A 142 12.12 11.69 12.51
CA GLU A 142 12.86 10.53 12.00
C GLU A 142 12.30 10.11 10.62
N ILE A 143 13.18 10.06 9.62
CA ILE A 143 12.79 9.81 8.23
C ILE A 143 12.40 8.33 8.11
N ILE A 144 11.14 8.03 7.78
CA ILE A 144 10.81 6.73 7.18
C ILE A 144 11.27 6.80 5.72
N THR A 145 12.56 6.58 5.48
CA THR A 145 13.16 6.71 4.15
C THR A 145 12.59 5.67 3.19
N ARG A 146 12.50 6.06 1.92
CA ARG A 146 12.11 5.24 0.75
C ARG A 146 12.86 3.90 0.62
N ARG A 147 13.95 3.70 1.37
CA ARG A 147 14.83 2.51 1.35
C ARG A 147 14.78 1.64 2.61
N GLN A 148 14.14 2.05 3.70
CA GLN A 148 14.12 1.25 4.95
C GLN A 148 13.06 0.18 4.99
N ILE A 149 12.10 0.21 4.08
CA ILE A 149 11.21 -0.91 3.88
C ILE A 149 11.13 -1.01 2.33
N PHE A 150 11.15 -2.20 1.75
CA PHE A 150 10.74 -2.40 0.37
C PHE A 150 9.72 -3.53 0.44
N ASN A 151 8.45 -3.19 0.34
CA ASN A 151 7.37 -4.16 0.39
C ASN A 151 6.15 -3.61 -0.37
N ILE A 152 5.62 -4.37 -1.31
CA ILE A 152 4.69 -3.92 -2.34
C ILE A 152 3.27 -3.55 -1.79
N LYS A 153 3.04 -3.55 -0.46
CA LYS A 153 1.68 -3.41 0.10
C LYS A 153 1.43 -2.29 1.11
N GLU A 154 2.43 -1.80 1.86
CA GLU A 154 2.19 -0.81 2.92
C GLU A 154 3.41 0.09 3.13
N PHE A 155 3.50 1.16 2.34
CA PHE A 155 4.54 2.16 2.45
C PHE A 155 3.93 3.50 2.71
N ILE A 156 4.38 4.12 3.80
CA ILE A 156 4.28 5.55 3.96
C ILE A 156 5.52 6.12 3.26
N SER A 157 5.32 6.70 2.08
CA SER A 157 6.38 7.50 1.44
C SER A 157 6.28 8.90 2.01
N VAL A 158 7.17 9.27 2.94
CA VAL A 158 7.26 10.65 3.45
C VAL A 158 8.20 11.43 2.53
N ILE A 159 7.67 12.42 1.83
CA ILE A 159 8.42 13.41 1.07
C ILE A 159 8.54 14.65 1.94
N LYS A 160 9.78 15.07 2.21
CA LYS A 160 10.08 16.32 2.90
C LYS A 160 10.63 17.32 1.91
N PHE A 161 10.24 18.58 2.04
CA PHE A 161 10.81 19.66 1.25
C PHE A 161 11.86 20.41 2.07
N ASP A 162 12.93 20.83 1.39
CA ASP A 162 14.00 21.62 2.01
C ASP A 162 13.52 23.03 2.38
N SER A 163 12.49 23.51 1.69
CA SER A 163 11.80 24.78 1.91
C SER A 163 10.29 24.57 1.79
N LEU A 164 9.51 25.51 2.31
CA LEU A 164 8.07 25.54 2.05
C LEU A 164 7.81 25.64 0.55
N LYS A 165 6.81 24.90 0.08
CA LYS A 165 6.38 24.91 -1.32
C LYS A 165 4.86 24.92 -1.41
N SER A 166 4.35 25.48 -2.49
CA SER A 166 2.97 25.22 -2.89
C SER A 166 2.95 23.96 -3.74
N ILE A 167 2.00 23.06 -3.48
CA ILE A 167 1.77 21.87 -4.30
C ILE A 167 0.35 21.90 -4.86
N LYS A 168 0.18 21.35 -6.05
CA LYS A 168 -1.12 21.19 -6.71
C LYS A 168 -1.52 19.73 -6.67
N VAL A 169 -2.65 19.43 -6.04
CA VAL A 169 -3.21 18.07 -5.99
C VAL A 169 -4.43 17.99 -6.91
N SER A 170 -4.37 17.18 -7.97
CA SER A 170 -5.48 17.04 -8.91
C SER A 170 -6.64 16.25 -8.31
N HIS A 171 -7.88 16.67 -8.58
CA HIS A 171 -9.08 15.95 -8.12
C HIS A 171 -9.34 14.68 -8.94
N PHE A 172 -8.78 14.57 -10.14
CA PHE A 172 -8.92 13.42 -11.04
C PHE A 172 -7.56 12.94 -11.53
N ASP A 173 -7.45 11.65 -11.86
CA ASP A 173 -6.19 11.04 -12.26
C ASP A 173 -5.99 10.84 -13.77
N CYS A 174 -7.03 11.08 -14.57
CA CYS A 174 -6.98 10.97 -16.02
C CYS A 174 -7.25 12.28 -16.78
N ASP A 175 -7.77 13.32 -16.12
CA ASP A 175 -8.00 14.63 -16.74
C ASP A 175 -7.96 15.77 -15.70
N ASP A 176 -7.16 16.81 -15.95
CA ASP A 176 -7.08 18.01 -15.09
C ASP A 176 -8.30 18.94 -15.26
N SER A 177 -9.21 18.65 -16.19
CA SER A 177 -10.41 19.45 -16.46
C SER A 177 -11.37 19.61 -15.27
N LEU A 178 -11.34 18.68 -14.30
CA LEU A 178 -12.11 18.74 -13.05
C LEU A 178 -11.45 19.60 -11.97
N GLY A 179 -10.28 20.16 -12.26
CA GLY A 179 -9.58 21.09 -11.38
C GLY A 179 -8.66 20.41 -10.37
N SER A 180 -8.03 21.26 -9.56
CA SER A 180 -7.01 20.87 -8.58
C SER A 180 -7.11 21.74 -7.34
N THR A 181 -6.76 21.18 -6.19
CA THR A 181 -6.54 21.96 -4.98
C THR A 181 -5.07 22.35 -4.88
N THR A 182 -4.80 23.65 -4.89
CA THR A 182 -3.48 24.19 -4.52
C THR A 182 -3.39 24.27 -3.00
N ILE A 183 -2.32 23.74 -2.44
CA ILE A 183 -2.03 23.78 -1.01
C ILE A 183 -0.73 24.53 -0.84
N ASP A 184 -0.77 25.65 -0.13
CA ASP A 184 0.39 26.50 0.13
C ASP A 184 1.13 26.10 1.41
N ASN A 185 2.35 26.61 1.56
CA ASN A 185 3.20 26.45 2.76
C ASN A 185 3.44 24.98 3.16
N VAL A 186 3.59 24.08 2.18
CA VAL A 186 3.80 22.66 2.41
C VAL A 186 5.22 22.39 2.88
N CYS A 187 5.36 21.76 4.04
CA CYS A 187 6.59 21.22 4.61
C CYS A 187 7.01 19.90 3.94
N GLY A 188 6.00 19.14 3.51
CA GLY A 188 6.13 17.82 2.91
C GLY A 188 4.79 17.10 2.90
N PHE A 189 4.77 15.87 2.42
CA PHE A 189 3.58 15.05 2.44
C PHE A 189 3.92 13.57 2.60
N CYS A 190 2.96 12.78 3.07
CA CYS A 190 3.08 11.34 3.08
C CYS A 190 1.89 10.67 2.40
N ILE A 191 2.17 9.60 1.65
CA ILE A 191 1.15 8.82 0.96
C ILE A 191 1.21 7.38 1.46
N TRP A 192 0.05 6.82 1.81
CA TRP A 192 -0.13 5.42 2.18
C TRP A 192 -1.49 4.91 1.70
N LYS A 193 -1.50 3.81 0.93
CA LYS A 193 -2.74 3.29 0.30
C LYS A 193 -3.45 4.42 -0.46
N ARG A 194 -4.78 4.53 -0.37
CA ARG A 194 -5.59 5.60 -0.96
C ARG A 194 -5.65 6.86 -0.07
N LYS A 195 -4.63 7.11 0.77
CA LYS A 195 -4.61 8.26 1.68
C LYS A 195 -3.31 9.05 1.51
N MET A 196 -3.45 10.36 1.44
CA MET A 196 -2.35 11.31 1.46
C MET A 196 -2.55 12.26 2.63
N LYS A 197 -1.47 12.61 3.32
CA LYS A 197 -1.44 13.65 4.35
C LYS A 197 -0.41 14.68 3.95
N VAL A 198 -0.87 15.90 3.74
CA VAL A 198 -0.04 17.06 3.42
C VAL A 198 0.23 17.80 4.72
N PHE A 199 1.50 18.09 4.97
CA PHE A 199 1.93 18.83 6.15
C PHE A 199 2.19 20.27 5.75
N VAL A 200 1.45 21.20 6.32
CA VAL A 200 1.62 22.65 6.10
C VAL A 200 2.18 23.30 7.35
N GLN A 201 2.94 24.37 7.17
CA GLN A 201 3.39 25.17 8.31
C GLN A 201 2.19 25.86 8.96
N LYS A 202 2.16 25.85 10.30
CA LYS A 202 1.22 26.66 11.08
C LYS A 202 1.34 28.16 10.79
#